data_AF-A0A932RAJ8-F1
#
_entry.id   AF-A0A932RAJ8-F1
#
_cell.length_a   1.000
_cell.length_b   1.000
_cell.length_c   1.000
_cell.angle_alpha   90.00
_cell.angle_beta   90.00
_cell.angle_gamma   90.00
#
_symmetry.space_group_name_H-M   'P 1'
#
loop_
_entity.id
_entity.type
_entity.pdbx_description
1 polymer ?
#
loop_
_entity_poly.entity_id
_entity_poly.type
_entity_poly.pdbx_seq_one_letter_code
_entity_poly.pdbx_strand_id
1 'polypeptide(L)'
;KIIEKAGPAEAWKLPQVREDLLVEEAEKKLHAESRQVARAAGEHKRGGRYREALLAIAGLRPAVDNFFDQVLVMSEDEALRKNRLTLLAELLSEFSTIADFSEIVTTEK
;
A
#
# COMPACT_ATOMS: atom_id res chain seq x y z
N LYS A 1 4.89 7.49 -8.62
CA LYS A 1 5.62 8.74 -8.30
C LYS A 1 6.27 8.81 -6.90
N ILE A 2 5.67 8.40 -5.78
CA ILE A 2 6.38 8.46 -4.46
C ILE A 2 7.44 7.35 -4.34
N ILE A 3 7.09 6.12 -4.68
CA ILE A 3 8.01 4.96 -4.62
C ILE A 3 9.19 5.12 -5.60
N GLU A 4 8.95 5.62 -6.82
CA GLU A 4 10.01 5.87 -7.82
C GLU A 4 10.99 6.98 -7.40
N LYS A 5 10.50 7.99 -6.65
CA LYS A 5 11.34 9.07 -6.10
C LYS A 5 12.18 8.61 -4.91
N ALA A 6 11.85 7.47 -4.28
CA ALA A 6 12.60 6.94 -3.15
C ALA A 6 13.90 6.21 -3.57
N GLY A 7 14.17 6.07 -4.87
CA GLY A 7 15.31 5.31 -5.38
C GLY A 7 15.01 3.82 -5.56
N PRO A 8 16.03 3.01 -5.88
CA PRO A 8 15.85 1.58 -6.16
C PRO A 8 15.24 0.86 -4.95
N ALA A 9 14.31 -0.06 -5.20
CA ALA A 9 13.59 -0.78 -4.14
C ALA A 9 14.55 -1.50 -3.19
N GLU A 10 15.68 -1.99 -3.69
CA GLU A 10 16.74 -2.63 -2.92
C GLU A 10 17.33 -1.74 -1.81
N ALA A 11 17.22 -0.40 -1.93
CA ALA A 11 17.77 0.54 -0.96
C ALA A 11 16.86 0.77 0.27
N TRP A 12 15.55 0.55 0.13
CA TRP A 12 14.57 0.87 1.18
C TRP A 12 13.56 -0.23 1.50
N LYS A 13 13.42 -1.24 0.62
CA LYS A 13 12.47 -2.34 0.80
C LYS A 13 12.95 -3.27 1.89
N LEU A 14 12.18 -3.31 2.97
CA LEU A 14 12.36 -4.26 4.05
C LEU A 14 11.66 -5.59 3.70
N PRO A 15 12.08 -6.71 4.29
CA PRO A 15 11.43 -8.01 4.06
C PRO A 15 9.98 -8.08 4.59
N GLN A 16 9.64 -7.23 5.56
CA GLN A 16 8.27 -7.05 6.05
C GLN A 16 8.11 -5.65 6.64
N VAL A 17 6.88 -5.14 6.66
CA VAL A 17 6.50 -3.97 7.48
C VAL A 17 6.76 -4.28 8.96
N ARG A 18 7.45 -3.35 9.62
CA ARG A 18 7.71 -3.38 11.06
C ARG A 18 6.63 -2.59 11.78
N GLU A 19 5.76 -3.29 12.49
CA GLU A 19 4.69 -2.67 13.29
C GLU A 19 5.24 -1.78 14.41
N ASP A 20 6.42 -2.10 14.96
CA ASP A 20 7.10 -1.28 15.97
C ASP A 20 7.51 0.11 15.46
N LEU A 21 7.63 0.27 14.13
CA LEU A 21 7.99 1.52 13.45
C LEU A 21 6.76 2.21 12.86
N LEU A 22 5.55 1.77 13.21
CA LEU A 22 4.32 2.48 12.91
C LEU A 22 4.04 3.43 14.07
N VAL A 23 4.26 4.71 13.85
CA VAL A 23 4.08 5.78 14.83
C VAL A 23 2.64 6.28 14.76
N GLU A 24 2.20 6.65 13.54
CA GLU A 24 0.91 7.28 13.33
C GLU A 24 -0.23 6.26 13.36
N GLU A 25 -1.38 6.67 13.87
CA GLU A 25 -2.56 5.80 13.89
C GLU A 25 -3.06 5.50 12.46
N ALA A 26 -2.86 6.45 11.53
CA ALA A 26 -3.25 6.28 10.14
C ALA A 26 -2.47 5.15 9.43
N GLU A 27 -1.17 4.98 9.71
CA GLU A 27 -0.37 3.90 9.11
C GLU A 27 -0.66 2.54 9.72
N LYS A 28 -0.93 2.47 11.04
CA LYS A 28 -1.40 1.25 11.70
C LYS A 28 -2.75 0.81 11.15
N LYS A 29 -3.68 1.75 11.04
CA LYS A 29 -5.02 1.50 10.50
C LYS A 29 -4.95 1.03 9.04
N LEU A 30 -4.15 1.70 8.21
CA LEU A 30 -3.94 1.29 6.83
C LEU A 30 -3.37 -0.13 6.75
N HIS A 31 -2.36 -0.47 7.56
CA HIS A 31 -1.76 -1.81 7.55
C HIS A 31 -2.76 -2.90 7.97
N ALA A 32 -3.57 -2.63 8.99
CA ALA A 32 -4.59 -3.57 9.45
C ALA A 32 -5.70 -3.76 8.40
N GLU A 33 -6.22 -2.67 7.84
CA GLU A 33 -7.28 -2.71 6.83
C GLU A 33 -6.77 -3.34 5.52
N SER A 34 -5.55 -3.03 5.09
CA SER A 34 -4.98 -3.57 3.85
C SER A 34 -4.90 -5.09 3.91
N ARG A 35 -4.45 -5.67 5.04
CA ARG A 35 -4.41 -7.13 5.24
C ARG A 35 -5.80 -7.76 5.21
N GLN A 36 -6.80 -7.11 5.81
CA GLN A 36 -8.17 -7.63 5.80
C GLN A 36 -8.75 -7.64 4.38
N VAL A 37 -8.57 -6.54 3.66
CA VAL A 37 -9.05 -6.40 2.28
C VAL A 37 -8.29 -7.31 1.34
N ALA A 38 -6.97 -7.47 1.50
CA ALA A 38 -6.19 -8.41 0.71
C ALA A 38 -6.68 -9.86 0.86
N ARG A 39 -6.99 -10.28 2.10
CA ARG A 39 -7.61 -11.59 2.34
C ARG A 39 -8.97 -11.71 1.66
N ALA A 40 -9.87 -10.77 1.88
CA ALA A 40 -11.21 -10.79 1.28
C ALA A 40 -11.13 -10.79 -0.25
N ALA A 41 -10.30 -9.94 -0.84
CA ALA A 41 -10.11 -9.83 -2.28
C ALA A 41 -9.48 -11.10 -2.86
N GLY A 42 -8.54 -11.74 -2.15
CA GLY A 42 -8.00 -13.06 -2.50
C GLY A 42 -9.05 -14.18 -2.46
N GLU A 43 -9.95 -14.17 -1.47
CA GLU A 43 -11.10 -15.10 -1.39
C GLU A 43 -12.08 -14.90 -2.54
N HIS A 44 -12.43 -13.65 -2.84
CA HIS A 44 -13.28 -13.28 -3.96
C HIS A 44 -12.66 -13.71 -5.30
N LYS A 45 -11.36 -13.45 -5.51
CA LYS A 45 -10.61 -13.88 -6.69
C LYS A 45 -10.63 -15.40 -6.87
N ARG A 46 -10.34 -16.18 -5.82
CA ARG A 46 -10.41 -17.65 -5.86
C ARG A 46 -11.82 -18.17 -6.19
N GLY A 47 -12.84 -17.42 -5.78
CA GLY A 47 -14.24 -17.70 -6.12
C GLY A 47 -14.72 -17.16 -7.47
N GLY A 48 -13.83 -16.62 -8.32
CA GLY A 48 -14.18 -16.01 -9.61
C GLY A 48 -14.93 -14.67 -9.52
N ARG A 49 -15.05 -14.11 -8.31
CA ARG A 49 -15.78 -12.87 -7.99
C ARG A 49 -14.88 -11.64 -8.10
N TYR A 50 -14.35 -11.38 -9.29
CA TYR A 50 -13.39 -10.29 -9.51
C TYR A 50 -13.96 -8.90 -9.19
N ARG A 51 -15.25 -8.68 -9.45
CA ARG A 51 -15.91 -7.39 -9.16
C ARG A 51 -15.91 -7.09 -7.67
N GLU A 52 -16.19 -8.08 -6.84
CA GLU A 52 -16.19 -7.98 -5.40
C GLU A 52 -14.78 -7.79 -4.84
N ALA A 53 -13.78 -8.46 -5.45
CA ALA A 53 -12.38 -8.21 -5.13
C ALA A 53 -11.97 -6.76 -5.41
N LEU A 54 -12.37 -6.20 -6.56
CA LEU A 54 -12.11 -4.80 -6.91
C LEU A 54 -12.85 -3.82 -5.98
N LEU A 55 -14.10 -4.13 -5.61
CA LEU A 55 -14.87 -3.31 -4.66
C LEU A 55 -14.23 -3.30 -3.26
N ALA A 56 -13.72 -4.44 -2.80
CA ALA A 56 -13.00 -4.53 -1.54
C ALA A 56 -11.75 -3.63 -1.55
N ILE A 57 -10.95 -3.70 -2.63
CA ILE A 57 -9.76 -2.84 -2.80
C ILE A 57 -10.15 -1.37 -2.87
N ALA A 58 -11.21 -1.02 -3.61
CA ALA A 58 -11.70 0.35 -3.71
C ALA A 58 -12.10 0.93 -2.33
N GLY A 59 -12.54 0.08 -1.41
CA GLY A 59 -12.87 0.45 -0.03
C GLY A 59 -11.67 0.93 0.80
N LEU A 60 -10.43 0.63 0.40
CA LEU A 60 -9.22 1.14 1.08
C LEU A 60 -8.85 2.56 0.72
N ARG A 61 -9.43 3.10 -0.36
CA ARG A 61 -9.06 4.43 -0.84
C ARG A 61 -9.12 5.52 0.25
N PRO A 62 -10.16 5.60 1.09
CA PRO A 62 -10.20 6.57 2.19
C PRO A 62 -9.09 6.37 3.24
N ALA A 63 -8.71 5.11 3.53
CA ALA A 63 -7.63 4.81 4.46
C ALA A 63 -6.26 5.18 3.90
N VAL A 64 -6.06 4.96 2.59
CA VAL A 64 -4.86 5.36 1.86
C VAL A 64 -4.75 6.89 1.79
N ASP A 65 -5.84 7.58 1.46
CA ASP A 65 -5.88 9.05 1.42
C ASP A 65 -5.56 9.63 2.81
N ASN A 66 -6.21 9.11 3.87
CA ASN A 66 -5.92 9.52 5.24
C ASN A 66 -4.48 9.22 5.67
N PHE A 67 -3.87 8.13 5.17
CA PHE A 67 -2.44 7.87 5.38
C PHE A 67 -1.59 8.96 4.73
N PHE A 68 -1.84 9.35 3.48
CA PHE A 68 -1.06 10.40 2.84
C PHE A 68 -1.26 11.79 3.46
N ASP A 69 -2.44 12.05 4.02
CA ASP A 69 -2.74 13.32 4.71
C ASP A 69 -2.07 13.40 6.09
N GLN A 70 -2.02 12.30 6.83
CA GLN A 70 -1.51 12.26 8.21
C GLN A 70 -0.04 11.85 8.29
N VAL A 71 0.45 11.09 7.31
CA VAL A 71 1.76 10.43 7.37
C VAL A 71 2.69 10.99 6.31
N LEU A 72 3.71 11.71 6.77
CA LEU A 72 4.78 12.19 5.90
C LEU A 72 5.68 11.02 5.48
N VAL A 73 5.44 10.48 4.27
CA VAL A 73 6.20 9.33 3.74
C VAL A 73 7.69 9.64 3.61
N MET A 74 8.03 10.87 3.20
CA MET A 74 9.41 11.37 3.13
C MET A 74 9.84 11.98 4.48
N SER A 75 9.69 11.21 5.56
CA SER A 75 10.18 11.60 6.89
C SER A 75 11.72 11.66 6.92
N GLU A 76 12.26 12.49 7.81
CA GLU A 76 13.70 12.62 8.06
C GLU A 76 14.30 11.34 8.68
N ASP A 77 13.49 10.56 9.39
CA ASP A 77 13.89 9.27 9.94
C ASP A 77 13.92 8.21 8.83
N GLU A 78 15.12 7.73 8.53
CA GLU A 78 15.34 6.75 7.48
C GLU A 78 14.65 5.42 7.77
N ALA A 79 14.57 4.99 9.03
CA ALA A 79 13.91 3.75 9.42
C ALA A 79 12.38 3.85 9.23
N LEU A 80 11.77 4.96 9.63
CA LEU A 80 10.34 5.21 9.39
C LEU A 80 10.03 5.32 7.90
N ARG A 81 10.85 6.07 7.15
CA ARG A 81 10.72 6.21 5.71
C ARG A 81 10.76 4.85 5.00
N LYS A 82 11.74 4.01 5.33
CA LYS A 82 11.87 2.64 4.79
C LYS A 82 10.65 1.79 5.12
N ASN A 83 10.14 1.88 6.35
CA ASN A 83 8.96 1.16 6.78
C ASN A 83 7.70 1.59 5.99
N ARG A 84 7.47 2.89 5.87
CA ARG A 84 6.34 3.48 5.12
C ARG A 84 6.38 3.14 3.64
N LEU A 85 7.55 3.20 3.03
CA LEU A 85 7.73 2.79 1.63
C LEU A 85 7.50 1.29 1.45
N THR A 86 7.94 0.46 2.40
CA THR A 86 7.68 -0.99 2.39
C THR A 86 6.18 -1.27 2.50
N LEU A 87 5.46 -0.57 3.38
CA LEU A 87 4.00 -0.69 3.52
C LEU A 87 3.27 -0.38 2.20
N LEU A 88 3.64 0.71 1.54
CA LEU A 88 3.08 1.09 0.24
C LEU A 88 3.43 0.07 -0.85
N ALA A 89 4.64 -0.49 -0.84
CA ALA A 89 5.08 -1.48 -1.81
C ALA A 89 4.38 -2.82 -1.63
N GLU A 90 4.17 -3.29 -0.39
CA GLU A 90 3.37 -4.48 -0.09
C GLU A 90 1.94 -4.29 -0.59
N LEU A 91 1.31 -3.17 -0.24
CA LEU A 91 -0.05 -2.83 -0.64
C LEU A 91 -0.20 -2.76 -2.18
N LEU A 92 0.75 -2.13 -2.87
CA LEU A 92 0.77 -2.08 -4.33
C LEU A 92 0.97 -3.47 -4.94
N SER A 93 1.86 -4.30 -4.37
CA SER A 93 2.10 -5.66 -4.86
C SER A 93 0.86 -6.52 -4.71
N GLU A 94 0.19 -6.43 -3.56
CA GLU A 94 -0.99 -7.23 -3.24
C GLU A 94 -2.15 -6.88 -4.17
N PHE A 95 -2.38 -5.59 -4.44
CA PHE A 95 -3.45 -5.17 -5.35
C PHE A 95 -3.08 -5.33 -6.82
N SER A 96 -1.80 -5.20 -7.18
CA SER A 96 -1.31 -5.52 -8.54
C SER A 96 -1.58 -6.97 -8.94
N THR A 97 -1.66 -7.90 -7.97
CA THR A 97 -2.03 -9.29 -8.29
C THR A 97 -3.52 -9.46 -8.63
N ILE A 98 -4.36 -8.48 -8.31
CA ILE A 98 -5.83 -8.54 -8.45
C ILE A 98 -6.31 -7.65 -9.59
N ALA A 99 -5.66 -6.50 -9.77
CA ALA A 99 -5.87 -5.59 -10.89
C ALA A 99 -4.49 -5.18 -11.44
N ASP A 100 -4.24 -5.48 -12.70
CA ASP A 100 -3.03 -5.02 -13.38
C ASP A 100 -3.11 -3.49 -13.53
N PHE A 101 -2.54 -2.78 -12.56
CA PHE A 101 -2.53 -1.31 -12.52
C PHE A 101 -1.48 -0.70 -13.46
N SER A 102 -0.93 -1.46 -14.43
CA SER A 102 -0.01 -0.94 -15.45
C SER A 102 -0.59 0.22 -16.27
N GLU A 103 -1.91 0.47 -16.20
CA GLU A 103 -2.57 1.59 -16.86
C GLU A 103 -2.71 2.88 -16.02
N ILE A 104 -2.47 2.85 -14.70
CA ILE A 104 -2.47 4.08 -13.87
C ILE A 104 -1.05 4.65 -13.76
N VAL A 105 -0.39 4.78 -14.91
CA VAL A 105 0.65 5.80 -15.10
C VAL A 105 -0.01 6.88 -15.93
N THR A 106 -0.74 7.80 -15.30
CA THR A 106 -1.07 9.05 -15.96
C THR A 106 0.25 9.78 -16.15
N THR A 107 0.81 9.60 -17.33
CA THR A 107 1.86 10.42 -17.90
C THR A 107 1.30 11.83 -17.96
N GLU A 108 1.51 12.62 -16.92
CA GLU A 108 1.35 14.06 -17.03
C GLU A 108 2.43 14.55 -18.00
N LYS A 109 1.97 15.00 -19.16
CA LYS A 109 2.76 15.65 -20.19
C LYS A 109 2.55 17.16 -20.08
#